data_AF-Q12YH5-F1
#
_entry.id   AF-Q12YH5-F1
#
_cell.length_a   1.000
_cell.length_b   1.000
_cell.length_c   1.000
_cell.angle_alpha   90.00
_cell.angle_beta   90.00
_cell.angle_gamma   90.00
#
_symmetry.space_group_name_H-M   'P 1'
#
loop_
_entity.id
_entity.type
_entity.pdbx_description
1 polymer ?
#
loop_
_entity_poly.entity_id
_entity_poly.type
_entity_poly.pdbx_seq_one_letter_code
_entity_poly.pdbx_strand_id
1 'polypeptide(L)'
;MLRHDLEKLYPDNNTRQIFHAMGRIQCFLGEMEIDQFVVLPRYEEESIVIGRIKRNYEYIPGEYAEYNVRNIRKVKWETTVERSQIDEDVLKSLNAPLSIYKINDEATRYIHHLYHGKGAQSNK
;
A
#
# COMPACT_ATOMS: atom_id res chain seq x y z
N MET A 1 13.28 -12.18 17.35
CA MET A 1 12.38 -11.63 18.38
C MET A 1 10.96 -11.52 17.82
N LEU A 2 10.72 -10.67 16.81
CA LEU A 2 9.38 -10.44 16.23
C LEU A 2 8.58 -11.70 15.82
N ARG A 3 9.22 -12.68 15.16
CA ARG A 3 8.55 -13.94 14.77
C ARG A 3 7.97 -14.70 15.97
N HIS A 4 8.79 -14.91 16.99
CA HIS A 4 8.43 -15.64 18.21
C HIS A 4 7.30 -14.95 18.96
N ASP A 5 7.34 -13.61 19.02
CA ASP A 5 6.30 -12.83 19.68
C ASP A 5 4.97 -12.93 18.92
N LEU A 6 5.00 -12.96 17.58
CA LEU A 6 3.80 -13.17 16.76
C LEU A 6 3.25 -14.60 16.86
N GLU A 7 4.11 -15.62 16.91
CA GLU A 7 3.70 -17.01 17.11
C GLU A 7 3.00 -17.19 18.49
N LYS A 8 3.44 -16.44 19.51
CA LYS A 8 2.77 -16.41 20.82
C LYS A 8 1.45 -15.65 20.82
N LEU A 9 1.40 -14.50 20.14
CA LEU A 9 0.20 -13.66 20.07
C LEU A 9 -0.90 -14.28 19.18
N TYR A 10 -0.51 -15.09 18.20
CA TYR A 10 -1.41 -15.73 17.25
C TYR A 10 -1.11 -17.23 17.13
N PRO A 11 -1.38 -18.03 18.18
CA PRO A 11 -1.01 -19.45 18.22
C PRO A 11 -1.72 -20.30 17.15
N ASP A 12 -2.90 -19.86 16.71
CA ASP A 12 -3.70 -20.56 15.70
C ASP A 12 -3.27 -20.25 14.25
N ASN A 13 -2.37 -19.27 14.06
CA ASN A 13 -1.89 -18.91 12.73
C ASN A 13 -0.82 -19.90 12.25
N ASN A 14 -0.92 -20.31 10.99
CA ASN A 14 0.15 -21.07 10.36
C ASN A 14 1.37 -20.18 10.03
N THR A 15 2.49 -20.83 9.72
CA THR A 15 3.76 -20.19 9.38
C THR A 15 3.63 -19.09 8.31
N ARG A 16 2.81 -19.31 7.27
CA ARG A 16 2.60 -18.33 6.20
C ARG A 16 1.89 -17.08 6.71
N GLN A 17 0.86 -17.25 7.54
CA GLN A 17 0.13 -16.13 8.15
C GLN A 17 1.04 -15.32 9.09
N ILE A 18 1.91 -15.98 9.85
CA ILE A 18 2.93 -15.32 10.67
C ILE A 18 3.88 -14.51 9.80
N PHE A 19 4.40 -15.06 8.70
CA PHE A 19 5.26 -14.32 7.78
C PHE A 19 4.55 -13.10 7.14
N HIS A 20 3.27 -13.25 6.76
CA HIS A 20 2.48 -12.12 6.27
C HIS A 20 2.28 -11.04 7.36
N ALA A 21 2.12 -11.42 8.62
CA ALA A 21 2.07 -10.48 9.74
C ALA A 21 3.40 -9.74 9.93
N MET A 22 4.51 -10.47 9.90
CA MET A 22 5.85 -9.89 9.99
C MET A 22 6.11 -8.88 8.87
N GLY A 23 5.83 -9.25 7.62
CA GLY A 23 6.03 -8.37 6.46
C GLY A 23 5.25 -7.06 6.58
N ARG A 24 3.97 -7.13 6.97
CA ARG A 24 3.15 -5.93 7.21
C ARG A 24 3.73 -5.02 8.28
N ILE A 25 4.17 -5.59 9.40
CA ILE A 25 4.80 -4.83 10.49
C ILE A 25 6.08 -4.17 9.99
N GLN A 26 6.91 -4.90 9.25
CA GLN A 26 8.16 -4.38 8.72
C GLN A 26 7.94 -3.21 7.75
N CYS A 27 6.94 -3.32 6.86
CA CYS A 27 6.56 -2.21 5.98
C CYS A 27 6.22 -0.95 6.79
N PHE A 28 5.38 -1.08 7.82
CA PHE A 28 4.99 0.06 8.66
C PHE A 28 6.10 0.60 9.54
N LEU A 29 7.00 -0.24 10.06
CA LEU A 29 8.02 0.20 11.01
C LEU A 29 9.25 0.83 10.35
N GLY A 30 9.64 0.38 9.14
CA GLY A 30 10.94 0.76 8.59
C GLY A 30 11.03 0.94 7.08
N GLU A 31 10.03 0.56 6.29
CA GLU A 31 10.14 0.65 4.82
C GLU A 31 9.29 1.77 4.22
N MET A 32 8.16 2.08 4.85
CA MET A 32 7.26 3.16 4.43
C MET A 32 7.71 4.50 5.03
N GLU A 33 8.17 5.40 4.16
CA GLU A 33 8.70 6.71 4.54
C GLU A 33 7.80 7.86 4.05
N ILE A 34 7.92 9.02 4.70
CA ILE A 34 7.23 10.23 4.26
C ILE A 34 7.66 10.57 2.82
N ASP A 35 6.70 11.06 2.04
CA ASP A 35 6.79 11.38 0.61
C ASP A 35 7.03 10.22 -0.35
N GLN A 36 7.11 8.97 0.13
CA GLN A 36 7.03 7.81 -0.75
C GLN A 36 5.65 7.69 -1.41
N PHE A 37 5.64 7.20 -2.65
CA PHE A 37 4.41 6.93 -3.38
C PHE A 37 3.67 5.72 -2.81
N VAL A 38 2.35 5.84 -2.77
CA VAL A 38 1.41 4.77 -2.48
C VAL A 38 0.44 4.66 -3.63
N VAL A 39 0.21 3.43 -4.09
CA VAL A 39 -0.80 3.12 -5.10
C VAL A 39 -1.88 2.29 -4.43
N LEU A 40 -3.13 2.71 -4.60
CA LEU A 40 -4.29 1.97 -4.11
C LEU A 40 -5.21 1.63 -5.29
N PRO A 41 -5.36 0.34 -5.63
CA PRO A 41 -6.39 -0.11 -6.53
C PRO A 41 -7.77 0.10 -5.91
N ARG A 42 -8.67 0.75 -6.64
CA ARG A 42 -10.07 0.90 -6.28
C ARG A 42 -10.92 0.03 -7.18
N TYR A 43 -11.58 -0.97 -6.59
CA TYR A 43 -12.26 -2.02 -7.35
C TYR A 43 -13.61 -1.58 -7.89
N GLU A 44 -14.37 -0.79 -7.13
CA GLU A 44 -15.71 -0.34 -7.54
C GLU A 44 -15.62 0.70 -8.66
N GLU A 45 -14.63 1.58 -8.60
CA GLU A 45 -14.45 2.70 -9.54
C GLU A 45 -13.45 2.38 -10.66
N GLU A 46 -13.11 1.10 -10.88
CA GLU A 46 -12.21 0.60 -11.94
C GLU A 46 -10.95 1.47 -12.17
N SER A 47 -10.37 1.98 -11.10
CA SER A 47 -9.27 2.95 -11.15
C SER A 47 -8.18 2.61 -10.13
N ILE A 48 -7.05 3.30 -10.25
CA ILE A 48 -6.05 3.38 -9.19
C ILE A 48 -5.94 4.83 -8.74
N VAL A 49 -5.66 5.03 -7.45
CA VAL A 49 -5.19 6.32 -6.94
C VAL A 49 -3.74 6.23 -6.56
N ILE A 50 -3.01 7.29 -6.88
CA ILE A 50 -1.60 7.47 -6.58
C ILE A 50 -1.50 8.66 -5.63
N GLY A 51 -0.81 8.47 -4.52
CA GLY A 51 -0.63 9.48 -3.50
C GLY A 51 0.73 9.37 -2.83
N ARG A 52 0.98 10.24 -1.87
CA ARG A 52 2.21 10.24 -1.06
C ARG A 52 1.92 10.16 0.42
N ILE A 53 2.76 9.43 1.15
CA ILE A 53 2.71 9.38 2.61
C ILE A 53 3.03 10.77 3.16
N LYS A 54 2.18 11.30 4.04
CA LYS A 54 2.36 12.65 4.63
C LYS A 54 2.63 12.65 6.12
N ARG A 55 2.41 11.53 6.81
CA ARG A 55 2.70 11.41 8.24
C ARG A 55 3.38 10.08 8.55
N ASN A 56 4.07 10.07 9.68
CA ASN A 56 4.68 8.85 10.18
C ASN A 56 3.60 7.83 10.59
N TYR A 57 4.01 6.62 10.93
CA TYR A 57 3.13 5.58 11.45
C TYR A 57 2.36 6.06 12.69
N GLU A 58 1.05 5.85 12.69
CA GLU A 58 0.16 6.14 13.80
C GLU A 58 -0.63 4.87 14.16
N TYR A 59 -0.72 4.59 15.47
CA TYR A 59 -1.59 3.56 16.00
C TYR A 59 -2.84 4.22 16.55
N ILE A 60 -4.01 3.94 15.96
CA ILE A 60 -5.29 4.54 16.38
C ILE A 60 -6.21 3.43 16.91
N PRO A 61 -6.30 3.26 18.24
CA PRO A 61 -7.26 2.36 18.84
C PRO A 61 -8.65 3.00 18.82
N GLY A 62 -9.56 2.49 17.97
CA GLY A 62 -10.99 2.80 18.08
C GLY A 62 -11.66 3.35 16.82
N GLU A 63 -10.96 4.12 15.98
CA GLU A 63 -11.58 4.82 14.83
C GLU A 63 -12.08 3.88 13.71
N TYR A 64 -11.43 2.73 13.57
CA TYR A 64 -11.81 1.67 12.61
C TYR A 64 -11.83 0.29 13.30
N ALA A 65 -12.26 0.27 14.57
CA ALA A 65 -12.24 -0.94 15.39
C ALA A 65 -13.09 -2.07 14.80
N GLU A 66 -14.20 -1.73 14.16
CA GLU A 66 -15.11 -2.63 13.44
C GLU A 66 -14.44 -3.34 12.27
N TYR A 67 -13.42 -2.73 11.67
CA TYR A 67 -12.62 -3.32 10.59
C TYR A 67 -11.29 -3.90 11.09
N ASN A 68 -11.03 -3.82 12.40
CA ASN A 68 -9.77 -4.17 13.03
C ASN A 68 -8.54 -3.48 12.38
N VAL A 69 -8.74 -2.27 11.83
CA VAL A 69 -7.67 -1.46 11.22
C VAL A 69 -7.15 -0.49 12.28
N ARG A 70 -5.93 -0.74 12.77
CA ARG A 70 -5.31 0.07 13.85
C ARG A 70 -4.00 0.73 13.45
N ASN A 71 -3.39 0.25 12.36
CA ASN A 71 -2.10 0.71 11.86
C ASN A 71 -2.33 1.63 10.67
N ILE A 72 -1.99 2.92 10.80
CA ILE A 72 -2.36 3.94 9.82
C ILE A 72 -1.13 4.72 9.37
N ARG A 73 -1.11 5.03 8.07
CA ARG A 73 -0.23 5.99 7.42
C ARG A 73 -1.11 6.96 6.66
N LYS A 74 -1.06 8.25 7.00
CA LYS A 74 -1.86 9.25 6.27
C LYS A 74 -1.27 9.47 4.89
N VAL A 75 -2.07 9.23 3.85
CA VAL A 75 -1.70 9.45 2.45
C VAL A 75 -2.45 10.66 1.91
N LYS A 76 -1.76 11.54 1.20
CA LYS A 76 -2.38 12.55 0.35
C LYS A 76 -2.50 11.95 -1.05
N TRP A 77 -3.74 11.67 -1.47
CA TRP A 77 -4.04 11.21 -2.83
C TRP A 77 -3.94 12.40 -3.79
N GLU A 78 -3.26 12.21 -4.91
CA GLU A 78 -2.85 13.30 -5.80
C GLU A 78 -3.31 13.06 -7.24
N THR A 79 -3.33 11.80 -7.69
CA THR A 79 -3.69 11.44 -9.07
C THR A 79 -4.61 10.22 -9.09
N THR A 80 -5.61 10.25 -9.97
CA THR A 80 -6.46 9.10 -10.31
C THR A 80 -6.15 8.65 -11.75
N VAL A 81 -6.03 7.35 -11.97
CA VAL A 81 -5.83 6.76 -13.29
C VAL A 81 -6.85 5.63 -13.49
N GLU A 82 -7.59 5.69 -14.60
CA GLU A 82 -8.50 4.61 -15.01
C GLU A 82 -7.70 3.35 -15.33
N ARG A 83 -8.18 2.17 -14.90
CA ARG A 83 -7.47 0.89 -15.14
C ARG A 83 -7.27 0.62 -16.62
N SER A 84 -8.18 1.06 -17.47
CA SER A 84 -8.08 0.94 -18.94
C SER A 84 -6.88 1.69 -19.54
N GLN A 85 -6.26 2.61 -18.81
CA GLN A 85 -5.09 3.38 -19.23
C GLN A 85 -3.77 2.78 -18.71
N ILE A 86 -3.83 1.67 -17.99
CA ILE A 86 -2.69 1.05 -17.30
C ILE A 86 -2.32 -0.23 -18.03
N ASP A 87 -1.02 -0.44 -18.17
CA ASP A 87 -0.48 -1.68 -18.71
C ASP A 87 -0.94 -2.90 -17.88
N GLU A 88 -1.30 -3.98 -18.57
CA GLU A 88 -1.86 -5.18 -17.94
C GLU A 88 -0.87 -5.86 -16.98
N ASP A 89 0.42 -5.85 -17.28
CA ASP A 89 1.44 -6.47 -16.44
C ASP A 89 1.69 -5.64 -15.17
N VAL A 90 1.53 -4.31 -15.26
CA VAL A 90 1.49 -3.45 -14.09
C VAL A 90 0.25 -3.75 -13.24
N LEU A 91 -0.94 -3.89 -13.85
CA LEU A 91 -2.15 -4.26 -13.12
C LEU A 91 -2.01 -5.62 -12.40
N LYS A 92 -1.38 -6.62 -13.04
CA LYS A 92 -1.08 -7.90 -12.41
C LYS A 92 -0.17 -7.73 -11.19
N SER A 93 0.83 -6.86 -11.28
CA SER A 93 1.72 -6.55 -10.15
C SER A 93 0.98 -5.89 -8.97
N LEU A 94 -0.13 -5.19 -9.22
CA LEU A 94 -1.00 -4.55 -8.22
C LEU A 94 -2.00 -5.53 -7.57
N ASN A 95 -2.09 -6.77 -8.03
CA ASN A 95 -3.06 -7.75 -7.54
C ASN A 95 -2.41 -8.86 -6.70
N ALA A 96 -1.52 -8.50 -5.77
CA ALA A 96 -0.91 -9.47 -4.87
C ALA A 96 -1.87 -9.90 -3.74
N PRO A 97 -1.75 -11.13 -3.20
CA PRO A 97 -2.56 -11.61 -2.08
C PRO A 97 -2.10 -11.03 -0.72
N LEU A 98 -1.67 -9.77 -0.71
CA LEU A 98 -1.15 -9.03 0.45
C LEU A 98 -1.78 -7.64 0.48
N SER A 99 -2.19 -7.18 1.67
CA SER A 99 -2.82 -5.87 1.82
C SER A 99 -1.86 -4.70 1.62
N ILE A 100 -0.59 -4.88 1.96
CA ILE A 100 0.49 -3.88 1.83
C ILE A 100 1.74 -4.63 1.41
N TYR A 101 2.38 -4.16 0.34
CA TYR A 101 3.60 -4.75 -0.19
C TYR A 101 4.29 -3.76 -1.13
N LYS A 102 5.57 -4.02 -1.41
CA LYS A 102 6.34 -3.30 -2.42
C LYS A 102 6.11 -3.94 -3.80
N ILE A 103 5.76 -3.11 -4.78
CA ILE A 103 5.68 -3.54 -6.20
C ILE A 103 7.08 -3.66 -6.80
N ASN A 104 7.21 -4.41 -7.90
CA ASN A 104 8.49 -4.57 -8.57
C ASN A 104 8.99 -3.26 -9.20
N ASP A 105 10.27 -3.23 -9.59
CA ASP A 105 10.93 -2.01 -10.09
C ASP A 105 10.34 -1.52 -11.43
N GLU A 106 9.84 -2.43 -12.26
CA GLU A 106 9.20 -2.09 -13.53
C GLU A 106 7.89 -1.35 -13.32
N ALA A 107 6.98 -1.93 -12.51
CA ALA A 107 5.74 -1.29 -12.10
C ALA A 107 5.99 0.02 -11.38
N THR A 108 7.03 0.09 -10.54
CA THR A 108 7.46 1.33 -9.88
C THR A 108 7.77 2.42 -10.92
N ARG A 109 8.67 2.14 -11.89
CA ARG A 109 9.02 3.11 -12.94
C ARG A 109 7.80 3.55 -13.75
N TYR A 110 6.91 2.63 -14.07
CA TYR A 110 5.69 2.92 -14.80
C TYR A 110 4.76 3.86 -14.02
N ILE A 111 4.53 3.61 -12.73
CA ILE A 111 3.72 4.48 -11.86
C ILE A 111 4.34 5.88 -11.76
N HIS A 112 5.66 5.98 -11.63
CA HIS A 112 6.35 7.27 -11.67
C HIS A 112 6.10 8.00 -12.99
N HIS A 113 6.23 7.31 -14.13
CA HIS A 113 5.96 7.90 -15.44
C HIS A 113 4.50 8.37 -15.56
N LEU A 114 3.53 7.56 -15.15
CA LEU A 114 2.11 7.94 -15.15
C LEU A 114 1.84 9.18 -14.31
N TYR A 115 2.38 9.22 -13.09
CA TYR A 115 2.19 10.33 -12.18
C TYR A 115 2.74 11.64 -12.77
N HIS A 116 3.95 11.62 -13.33
CA HIS A 116 4.57 12.80 -13.93
C HIS A 116 3.97 13.17 -15.30
N GLY A 117 3.58 12.18 -16.09
CA GLY A 117 2.95 12.35 -17.40
C GLY A 117 1.56 12.96 -17.33
N LYS A 118 0.77 12.62 -16.31
CA LYS A 118 -0.51 13.30 -16.02
C LYS A 118 -0.33 14.64 -15.30
N GLY A 119 0.74 14.80 -14.51
CA GLY A 119 1.09 16.08 -13.86
C GLY A 119 1.49 17.20 -14.84
N ALA A 120 1.84 16.88 -16.08
CA ALA A 120 2.09 17.85 -17.14
C ALA A 120 0.80 18.40 -17.80
N GLN A 121 -0.37 17.84 -17.47
CA GLN A 121 -1.67 18.33 -17.93
C GLN A 121 -2.55 18.78 -16.75
N SER A 122 -2.05 19.72 -15.96
CA SER A 122 -2.89 20.61 -15.15
C SER A 122 -2.14 21.90 -14.83
N ASN A 123 -2.16 22.80 -15.80
CA ASN A 123 -2.28 24.23 -15.58
C ASN A 123 -2.77 24.85 -16.89
N LYS A 124 -4.10 25.03 -16.97
CA LYS A 124 -4.73 26.07 -17.77
C LYS A 124 -5.61 26.89 -16.85
#